data_AF-A0AA43JHV7-F1
#
_entry.id   AF-A0AA43JHV7-F1
#
_cell.length_a   1.000
_cell.length_b   1.000
_cell.length_c   1.000
_cell.angle_alpha   90.00
_cell.angle_beta   90.00
_cell.angle_gamma   90.00
#
_symmetry.space_group_name_H-M   'P 1'
#
loop_
_entity.id
_entity.type
_entity.pdbx_description
1 polymer ?
#
loop_
_entity_poly.entity_id
_entity_poly.type
_entity_poly.pdbx_seq_one_letter_code
_entity_poly.pdbx_strand_id
1 'polypeptide(L)'
;PYTFEGLESWKPALPLKGEAYKAKLAEKAFRDGVRAELSRPAHFRLFNGQWDQVEVVESQRKDAEQRTIGALARATGRDPLDVMLDLALAEDLGTVFNAMLLNSDEAAVGEMLRHPASLVSLSDAGAHLTFFNDAGFGLHLLGHWVRERGALTLAEAVKKLTSAPAALFGIPDRGALKPGYAADLLLFDPRIVGRGPKQRVFDLPGGHPRLTTPPRGVQGVWVNGERDLSRLPGRVLRDCGA
;
A
#
# COMPACT_ATOMS: atom_id res chain seq x y z
N PRO A 1 10.86 12.04 -7.66
CA PRO A 1 9.88 11.09 -7.09
C PRO A 1 9.40 10.13 -8.18
N TYR A 2 9.55 8.82 -7.95
CA TYR A 2 9.31 7.74 -8.90
C TYR A 2 8.05 7.93 -9.77
N THR A 3 6.94 8.31 -9.14
CA THR A 3 5.63 8.58 -9.75
C THR A 3 5.66 9.55 -10.94
N PHE A 4 6.59 10.51 -10.95
CA PHE A 4 6.70 11.55 -11.97
C PHE A 4 7.85 11.34 -12.95
N GLU A 5 8.74 10.36 -12.75
CA GLU A 5 9.95 10.21 -13.55
C GLU A 5 9.67 9.89 -15.02
N GLY A 6 8.49 9.32 -15.31
CA GLY A 6 8.01 9.06 -16.65
C GLY A 6 7.46 10.29 -17.40
N LEU A 7 7.34 11.46 -16.76
CA LEU A 7 6.86 12.68 -17.40
C LEU A 7 8.02 13.39 -18.12
N GLU A 8 7.80 13.81 -19.37
CA GLU A 8 8.81 14.57 -20.13
C GLU A 8 9.15 15.89 -19.43
N SER A 9 8.13 16.57 -18.90
CA SER A 9 8.24 17.80 -18.13
C SER A 9 9.02 17.63 -16.83
N TRP A 10 9.12 16.41 -16.29
CA TRP A 10 9.85 16.13 -15.05
C TRP A 10 11.33 15.82 -15.28
N LYS A 11 11.71 15.34 -16.48
CA LYS A 11 13.09 14.96 -16.83
C LYS A 11 14.15 16.01 -16.47
N PRO A 12 13.94 17.33 -16.64
CA PRO A 12 14.92 18.33 -16.26
C PRO A 12 15.29 18.33 -14.77
N ALA A 13 14.45 17.78 -13.89
CA ALA A 13 14.72 17.70 -12.45
C ALA A 13 15.52 16.45 -12.05
N LEU A 14 15.49 15.37 -12.86
CA LEU A 14 16.14 14.09 -12.55
C LEU A 14 17.65 14.16 -12.28
N PRO A 15 18.46 14.93 -13.04
CA PRO A 15 19.90 14.97 -12.79
C PRO A 15 20.28 15.88 -11.61
N LEU A 16 19.35 16.68 -11.10
CA LEU A 16 19.62 17.68 -10.06
C LEU A 16 19.61 17.06 -8.67
N LYS A 17 20.36 17.65 -7.74
CA LYS A 17 20.42 17.27 -6.32
C LYS A 17 20.48 18.50 -5.42
N GLY A 18 20.15 18.32 -4.13
CA GLY A 18 20.25 19.37 -3.12
C GLY A 18 19.49 20.65 -3.49
N GLU A 19 20.11 21.82 -3.28
CA GLU A 19 19.51 23.12 -3.57
C GLU A 19 19.09 23.29 -5.03
N ALA A 20 19.86 22.77 -5.99
CA ALA A 20 19.49 22.88 -7.41
C ALA A 20 18.19 22.13 -7.72
N TYR A 21 17.98 20.96 -7.11
CA TYR A 21 16.75 20.21 -7.24
C TYR A 21 15.57 20.96 -6.59
N LYS A 22 15.76 21.47 -5.37
CA LYS A 22 14.74 22.27 -4.67
C LYS A 22 14.35 23.52 -5.45
N ALA A 23 15.33 24.26 -5.98
CA ALA A 23 15.11 25.42 -6.83
C ALA A 23 14.29 25.03 -8.07
N LYS A 24 14.62 23.91 -8.73
CA LYS A 24 13.86 23.44 -9.90
C LYS A 24 12.42 23.12 -9.57
N LEU A 25 12.17 22.44 -8.44
CA LEU A 25 10.81 22.15 -7.97
C LEU A 25 10.02 23.40 -7.59
N ALA A 26 10.68 24.51 -7.23
CA ALA A 26 10.06 25.78 -6.91
C ALA A 26 9.74 26.64 -8.16
N GLU A 27 10.35 26.35 -9.30
CA GLU A 27 10.14 27.12 -10.54
C GLU A 27 8.70 27.01 -11.06
N LYS A 28 8.02 28.15 -11.20
CA LYS A 28 6.67 28.21 -11.77
C LYS A 28 6.59 27.56 -13.16
N ALA A 29 7.57 27.85 -14.03
CA ALA A 29 7.60 27.29 -15.39
C ALA A 29 7.72 25.76 -15.40
N PHE A 30 8.48 25.18 -14.46
CA PHE A 30 8.58 23.74 -14.30
C PHE A 30 7.24 23.13 -13.88
N ARG A 31 6.60 23.68 -12.84
CA ARG A 31 5.30 23.22 -12.36
C ARG A 31 4.20 23.36 -13.41
N ASP A 32 4.18 24.46 -14.14
CA ASP A 32 3.24 24.71 -15.24
C ASP A 32 3.41 23.67 -16.36
N GLY A 33 4.66 23.30 -16.69
CA GLY A 33 4.96 22.23 -17.64
C GLY A 33 4.42 20.87 -17.19
N VAL A 34 4.64 20.50 -15.92
CA VAL A 34 4.12 19.25 -15.34
C VAL A 34 2.59 19.23 -15.34
N ARG A 35 1.95 20.33 -14.94
CA ARG A 35 0.50 20.47 -14.95
C ARG A 35 -0.08 20.35 -16.36
N ALA A 36 0.56 20.99 -17.34
CA ALA A 36 0.13 20.95 -18.74
C ALA A 36 0.32 19.56 -19.37
N GLU A 37 1.30 18.79 -18.93
CA GLU A 37 1.46 17.40 -19.37
C GLU A 37 0.43 16.47 -18.71
N LEU A 38 0.15 16.66 -17.41
CA LEU A 38 -0.86 15.91 -16.66
C LEU A 38 -2.28 16.11 -17.20
N SER A 39 -2.60 17.29 -17.75
CA SER A 39 -3.92 17.55 -18.34
C SER A 39 -4.13 16.93 -19.73
N ARG A 40 -3.07 16.43 -20.38
CA ARG A 40 -3.15 15.80 -21.69
C ARG A 40 -3.42 14.30 -21.55
N PRO A 41 -4.30 13.72 -22.39
CA PRO A 41 -4.46 12.27 -22.46
C PRO A 41 -3.13 11.59 -22.80
N ALA A 42 -2.89 10.43 -22.20
CA ALA A 42 -1.76 9.58 -22.50
C ALA A 42 -2.24 8.14 -22.68
N HIS A 43 -1.62 7.41 -23.61
CA HIS A 43 -1.89 5.98 -23.81
C HIS A 43 -1.45 5.15 -22.61
N PHE A 44 -0.27 5.47 -22.06
CA PHE A 44 0.25 4.88 -20.84
C PHE A 44 1.06 5.91 -20.08
N ARG A 45 0.77 6.03 -18.79
CA ARG A 45 1.53 6.85 -17.84
C ARG A 45 1.24 6.35 -16.44
N LEU A 46 2.27 6.26 -15.61
CA LEU A 46 2.17 5.74 -14.25
C LEU A 46 1.25 6.59 -13.35
N PHE A 47 1.23 7.90 -13.56
CA PHE A 47 0.42 8.84 -12.77
C PHE A 47 -0.31 9.82 -13.68
N ASN A 48 -1.63 9.88 -13.53
CA ASN A 48 -2.51 10.68 -14.40
C ASN A 48 -3.27 11.73 -13.57
N GLY A 49 -2.64 12.27 -12.52
CA GLY A 49 -3.23 13.31 -11.70
C GLY A 49 -4.32 12.82 -10.74
N GLN A 50 -4.29 11.54 -10.35
CA GLN A 50 -5.16 11.01 -9.29
C GLN A 50 -4.71 11.51 -7.91
N TRP A 51 -4.83 12.81 -7.65
CA TRP A 51 -4.34 13.45 -6.43
C TRP A 51 -5.09 13.02 -5.16
N ASP A 52 -6.31 12.51 -5.30
CA ASP A 52 -7.04 11.84 -4.22
C ASP A 52 -6.43 10.49 -3.84
N GLN A 53 -5.50 9.97 -4.63
CA GLN A 53 -4.77 8.73 -4.38
C GLN A 53 -3.35 8.94 -3.90
N VAL A 54 -2.95 10.20 -3.66
CA VAL A 54 -1.65 10.57 -3.08
C VAL A 54 -1.88 11.00 -1.64
N GLU A 55 -1.43 10.20 -0.67
CA GLU A 55 -1.60 10.43 0.76
C GLU A 55 -0.29 10.94 1.40
N VAL A 56 -0.40 11.86 2.35
CA VAL A 56 0.72 12.27 3.21
C VAL A 56 0.87 11.25 4.34
N VAL A 57 1.97 10.50 4.38
CA VAL A 57 2.22 9.49 5.41
C VAL A 57 2.91 10.09 6.62
N GLU A 58 3.92 10.93 6.39
CA GLU A 58 4.70 11.57 7.44
C GLU A 58 5.03 13.01 7.03
N SER A 59 4.80 13.95 7.94
CA SER A 59 5.03 15.38 7.75
C SER A 59 5.31 16.07 9.08
N GLN A 60 6.03 17.19 9.05
CA GLN A 60 6.10 18.10 10.20
C GLN A 60 4.73 18.75 10.47
N ARG A 61 3.90 18.90 9.43
CA ARG A 61 2.52 19.38 9.52
C ARG A 61 1.53 18.25 9.85
N LYS A 62 1.32 18.00 11.15
CA LYS A 62 0.53 16.86 11.66
C LYS A 62 -0.94 16.82 11.22
N ASP A 63 -1.56 17.95 10.91
CA ASP A 63 -2.91 18.03 10.35
C ASP A 63 -3.00 17.62 8.87
N ALA A 64 -1.86 17.46 8.18
CA ALA A 64 -1.80 16.95 6.82
C ALA A 64 -1.64 15.43 6.75
N GLU A 65 -1.09 14.79 7.79
CA GLU A 65 -0.88 13.34 7.82
C GLU A 65 -2.22 12.58 7.64
N GLN A 66 -2.16 11.47 6.90
CA GLN A 66 -3.30 10.63 6.49
C GLN A 66 -4.37 11.36 5.65
N ARG A 67 -4.09 12.57 5.16
CA ARG A 67 -4.94 13.26 4.19
C ARG A 67 -4.36 13.10 2.79
N THR A 68 -5.25 13.12 1.81
CA THR A 68 -4.86 13.11 0.41
C THR A 68 -4.46 14.51 -0.05
N ILE A 69 -3.52 14.58 -1.00
CA ILE A 69 -3.15 15.85 -1.65
C ILE A 69 -4.37 16.49 -2.29
N GLY A 70 -5.26 15.69 -2.92
CA GLY A 70 -6.53 16.18 -3.46
C GLY A 70 -7.40 16.86 -2.40
N ALA A 71 -7.52 16.28 -1.20
CA ALA A 71 -8.29 16.88 -0.11
C ALA A 71 -7.63 18.16 0.44
N LEU A 72 -6.30 18.19 0.57
CA LEU A 72 -5.55 19.38 1.00
C LEU A 72 -5.66 20.52 -0.02
N ALA A 73 -5.62 20.19 -1.31
CA ALA A 73 -5.80 21.13 -2.41
C ALA A 73 -7.19 21.77 -2.41
N ARG A 74 -8.25 20.95 -2.30
CA ARG A 74 -9.63 21.45 -2.19
C ARG A 74 -9.83 22.35 -0.98
N ALA A 75 -9.27 22.00 0.17
CA ALA A 75 -9.39 22.79 1.39
C ALA A 75 -8.73 24.18 1.31
N THR A 76 -7.77 24.35 0.40
CA THR A 76 -7.02 25.61 0.24
C THR A 76 -7.33 26.34 -1.08
N GLY A 77 -8.12 25.75 -1.97
CA GLY A 77 -8.40 26.30 -3.30
C GLY A 77 -7.16 26.35 -4.20
N ARG A 78 -6.15 25.52 -3.92
CA ARG A 78 -4.85 25.52 -4.62
C ARG A 78 -4.74 24.32 -5.55
N ASP A 79 -3.83 24.42 -6.51
CA ASP A 79 -3.49 23.28 -7.37
C ASP A 79 -2.80 22.17 -6.56
N PRO A 80 -3.17 20.89 -6.74
CA PRO A 80 -2.61 19.79 -5.98
C PRO A 80 -1.11 19.54 -6.20
N LEU A 81 -0.57 19.82 -7.40
CA LEU A 81 0.88 19.74 -7.64
C LEU A 81 1.62 20.77 -6.78
N ASP A 82 1.10 22.00 -6.71
CA ASP A 82 1.68 23.06 -5.90
C ASP A 82 1.61 22.74 -4.41
N VAL A 83 0.49 22.19 -3.94
CA VAL A 83 0.31 21.77 -2.54
C VAL A 83 1.31 20.68 -2.16
N MET A 84 1.47 19.66 -3.00
CA MET A 84 2.43 18.58 -2.76
C MET A 84 3.88 19.10 -2.73
N LEU A 85 4.26 19.89 -3.75
CA LEU A 85 5.63 20.40 -3.89
C LEU A 85 5.98 21.40 -2.81
N ASP A 86 5.06 22.30 -2.44
CA ASP A 86 5.31 23.27 -1.37
C ASP A 86 5.43 22.59 -0.01
N LEU A 87 4.60 21.57 0.26
CA LEU A 87 4.71 20.80 1.49
C LEU A 87 6.09 20.11 1.56
N ALA A 88 6.49 19.45 0.46
CA ALA A 88 7.80 18.81 0.39
C ALA A 88 8.95 19.83 0.58
N LEU A 89 8.90 20.97 -0.12
CA LEU A 89 9.95 22.00 -0.07
C LEU A 89 10.05 22.66 1.31
N ALA A 90 8.91 22.91 1.97
CA ALA A 90 8.87 23.50 3.30
C ALA A 90 9.54 22.61 4.36
N GLU A 91 9.60 21.30 4.12
CA GLU A 91 10.18 20.30 5.03
C GLU A 91 11.50 19.73 4.52
N ASP A 92 12.22 20.49 3.68
CA ASP A 92 13.50 20.08 3.07
C ASP A 92 13.44 18.69 2.39
N LEU A 93 12.32 18.43 1.71
CA LEU A 93 12.00 17.17 1.04
C LEU A 93 11.86 15.97 1.99
N GLY A 94 11.69 16.22 3.29
CA GLY A 94 11.49 15.20 4.32
C GLY A 94 10.09 14.59 4.38
N THR A 95 9.08 15.23 3.76
CA THR A 95 7.70 14.73 3.71
C THR A 95 7.63 13.40 2.96
N VAL A 96 6.92 12.42 3.53
CA VAL A 96 6.70 11.12 2.90
C VAL A 96 5.30 11.07 2.30
N PHE A 97 5.23 10.76 1.00
CA PHE A 97 3.98 10.55 0.28
C PHE A 97 3.85 9.09 -0.14
N ASN A 98 2.63 8.56 -0.10
CA ASN A 98 2.29 7.25 -0.64
C ASN A 98 1.21 7.41 -1.70
N ALA A 99 1.47 6.92 -2.91
CA ALA A 99 0.52 6.99 -4.02
C ALA A 99 -0.08 5.61 -4.32
N MET A 100 -1.41 5.50 -4.39
CA MET A 100 -2.08 4.33 -4.97
C MET A 100 -2.11 4.48 -6.49
N LEU A 101 -1.19 3.78 -7.16
CA LEU A 101 -0.94 3.93 -8.61
C LEU A 101 -1.84 3.03 -9.46
N LEU A 102 -2.28 1.90 -8.92
CA LEU A 102 -3.08 0.89 -9.60
C LEU A 102 -4.25 0.49 -8.69
N ASN A 103 -5.27 -0.14 -9.29
CA ASN A 103 -6.41 -0.68 -8.55
C ASN A 103 -7.10 0.36 -7.63
N SER A 104 -7.21 1.61 -8.11
CA SER A 104 -7.79 2.73 -7.35
C SER A 104 -9.30 2.91 -7.55
N ASP A 105 -9.89 2.24 -8.55
CA ASP A 105 -11.34 2.16 -8.73
C ASP A 105 -11.88 1.03 -7.84
N GLU A 106 -12.46 1.39 -6.70
CA GLU A 106 -12.97 0.41 -5.76
C GLU A 106 -14.10 -0.46 -6.32
N ALA A 107 -14.92 0.06 -7.25
CA ALA A 107 -16.00 -0.70 -7.84
C ALA A 107 -15.45 -1.81 -8.74
N ALA A 108 -14.51 -1.46 -9.62
CA ALA A 108 -13.82 -2.41 -10.48
C ALA A 108 -13.02 -3.45 -9.66
N VAL A 109 -12.31 -3.01 -8.62
CA VAL A 109 -11.58 -3.93 -7.73
C VAL A 109 -12.52 -4.86 -6.99
N GLY A 110 -13.66 -4.37 -6.49
CA GLY A 110 -14.67 -5.21 -5.86
C GLY A 110 -15.21 -6.29 -6.81
N GLU A 111 -15.41 -5.96 -8.08
CA GLU A 111 -15.81 -6.94 -9.11
C GLU A 111 -14.73 -8.00 -9.34
N MET A 112 -13.48 -7.58 -9.52
CA MET A 112 -12.34 -8.51 -9.66
C MET A 112 -12.21 -9.43 -8.44
N LEU A 113 -12.35 -8.90 -7.23
CA LEU A 113 -12.28 -9.68 -5.99
C LEU A 113 -13.37 -10.76 -5.90
N ARG A 114 -14.58 -10.47 -6.41
CA ARG A 114 -15.69 -11.44 -6.46
C ARG A 114 -15.54 -12.49 -7.55
N HIS A 115 -14.73 -12.22 -8.57
CA HIS A 115 -14.56 -13.17 -9.67
C HIS A 115 -14.08 -14.53 -9.15
N PRO A 116 -14.67 -15.67 -9.60
CA PRO A 116 -14.32 -17.00 -9.08
C PRO A 116 -12.86 -17.40 -9.37
N ALA A 117 -12.29 -16.87 -10.45
CA ALA A 117 -10.89 -17.09 -10.81
C ALA A 117 -9.91 -16.12 -10.12
N SER A 118 -10.37 -15.18 -9.29
CA SER A 118 -9.46 -14.27 -8.60
C SER A 118 -8.87 -14.90 -7.35
N LEU A 119 -7.56 -14.71 -7.22
CA LEU A 119 -6.77 -15.09 -6.06
C LEU A 119 -6.31 -13.82 -5.34
N VAL A 120 -6.48 -13.79 -4.02
CA VAL A 120 -5.87 -12.74 -3.19
C VAL A 120 -4.53 -13.27 -2.70
N SER A 121 -3.46 -12.88 -3.37
CA SER A 121 -2.09 -13.32 -3.06
C SER A 121 -1.08 -12.23 -3.39
N LEU A 122 0.13 -12.39 -2.84
CA LEU A 122 1.35 -11.59 -3.05
C LEU A 122 1.16 -10.07 -2.89
N SER A 123 1.72 -9.48 -1.83
CA SER A 123 1.66 -8.03 -1.60
C SER A 123 2.82 -7.23 -2.18
N ASP A 124 3.89 -7.87 -2.65
CA ASP A 124 5.16 -7.25 -3.08
C ASP A 124 5.81 -6.27 -2.07
N ALA A 125 5.27 -6.19 -0.84
CA ALA A 125 5.71 -5.26 0.19
C ALA A 125 7.15 -5.51 0.63
N GLY A 126 7.64 -6.76 0.49
CA GLY A 126 9.02 -7.13 0.80
C GLY A 126 10.07 -6.60 -0.18
N ALA A 127 9.72 -6.36 -1.45
CA ALA A 127 10.64 -5.83 -2.45
C ALA A 127 10.63 -4.29 -2.49
N HIS A 128 9.52 -3.68 -2.09
CA HIS A 128 9.26 -2.25 -2.20
C HIS A 128 9.00 -1.59 -0.84
N LEU A 129 9.81 -1.93 0.17
CA LEU A 129 9.62 -1.57 1.58
C LEU A 129 9.41 -0.06 1.85
N THR A 130 9.93 0.84 1.01
CA THR A 130 9.78 2.30 1.16
C THR A 130 8.73 2.92 0.24
N PHE A 131 8.19 2.15 -0.70
CA PHE A 131 7.25 2.61 -1.73
C PHE A 131 5.83 2.08 -1.51
N PHE A 132 5.71 0.82 -1.07
CA PHE A 132 4.42 0.15 -0.84
C PHE A 132 4.26 -0.22 0.64
N ASN A 133 3.01 -0.28 1.08
CA ASN A 133 2.64 -0.71 2.43
C ASN A 133 1.57 -1.80 2.39
N ASP A 134 1.78 -2.80 1.54
CA ASP A 134 0.81 -3.85 1.28
C ASP A 134 1.00 -5.09 2.18
N ALA A 135 1.92 -5.03 3.16
CA ALA A 135 2.09 -6.07 4.16
C ALA A 135 0.78 -6.39 4.92
N GLY A 136 -0.14 -5.41 5.02
CA GLY A 136 -1.46 -5.54 5.62
C GLY A 136 -2.57 -6.00 4.68
N PHE A 137 -2.29 -6.51 3.46
CA PHE A 137 -3.33 -6.80 2.45
C PHE A 137 -4.44 -7.73 2.95
N GLY A 138 -4.11 -8.79 3.70
CA GLY A 138 -5.11 -9.72 4.24
C GLY A 138 -6.04 -9.04 5.26
N LEU A 139 -5.49 -8.19 6.13
CA LEU A 139 -6.29 -7.41 7.07
C LEU A 139 -7.12 -6.34 6.35
N HIS A 140 -6.60 -5.76 5.26
CA HIS A 140 -7.36 -4.85 4.42
C HIS A 140 -8.52 -5.56 3.71
N LEU A 141 -8.34 -6.81 3.23
CA LEU A 141 -9.42 -7.62 2.69
C LEU A 141 -10.54 -7.83 3.73
N LEU A 142 -10.19 -8.23 4.95
CA LEU A 142 -11.15 -8.48 6.02
C LEU A 142 -11.82 -7.21 6.54
N GLY A 143 -11.08 -6.11 6.66
CA GLY A 143 -11.60 -4.86 7.22
C GLY A 143 -12.36 -4.04 6.19
N HIS A 144 -11.71 -3.72 5.08
CA HIS A 144 -12.28 -2.83 4.07
C HIS A 144 -13.23 -3.60 3.14
N TRP A 145 -12.75 -4.64 2.47
CA TRP A 145 -13.54 -5.30 1.42
C TRP A 145 -14.71 -6.14 1.96
N VAL A 146 -14.56 -6.77 3.13
CA VAL A 146 -15.65 -7.51 3.79
C VAL A 146 -16.53 -6.59 4.62
N ARG A 147 -16.00 -5.99 5.71
CA ARG A 147 -16.84 -5.25 6.66
C ARG A 147 -17.35 -3.92 6.12
N GLU A 148 -16.48 -3.09 5.52
CA GLU A 148 -16.87 -1.72 5.13
C GLU A 148 -17.59 -1.68 3.78
N ARG A 149 -17.14 -2.50 2.81
CA ARG A 149 -17.67 -2.50 1.44
C ARG A 149 -18.70 -3.59 1.17
N GLY A 150 -18.76 -4.64 2.00
CA GLY A 150 -19.66 -5.78 1.77
C GLY A 150 -19.41 -6.50 0.44
N ALA A 151 -18.21 -6.36 -0.14
CA ALA A 151 -17.90 -6.90 -1.46
C ALA A 151 -17.73 -8.43 -1.44
N LEU A 152 -17.41 -9.00 -0.28
CA LEU A 152 -17.27 -10.43 -0.02
C LEU A 152 -17.89 -10.74 1.34
N THR A 153 -18.42 -11.95 1.49
CA THR A 153 -18.69 -12.50 2.83
C THR A 153 -17.38 -12.81 3.56
N LEU A 154 -17.44 -12.87 4.90
CA LEU A 154 -16.27 -13.25 5.70
C LEU A 154 -15.73 -14.63 5.31
N ALA A 155 -16.61 -15.59 5.04
CA ALA A 155 -16.23 -16.94 4.65
C ALA A 155 -15.51 -16.97 3.29
N GLU A 156 -15.97 -16.19 2.31
CA GLU A 156 -15.30 -16.08 1.00
C GLU A 156 -13.92 -15.44 1.11
N ALA A 157 -13.79 -14.37 1.91
CA ALA A 157 -12.50 -13.73 2.14
C ALA A 157 -11.51 -14.66 2.87
N VAL A 158 -11.97 -15.39 3.89
CA VAL A 158 -11.16 -16.42 4.57
C VAL A 158 -10.73 -17.48 3.56
N LYS A 159 -11.65 -18.02 2.76
CA LYS A 159 -11.33 -19.00 1.70
C LYS A 159 -10.25 -18.48 0.75
N LYS A 160 -10.36 -17.22 0.30
CA LYS A 160 -9.40 -16.55 -0.60
C LYS A 160 -8.03 -16.31 0.03
N LEU A 161 -7.94 -16.19 1.35
CA LEU A 161 -6.68 -16.01 2.08
C LEU A 161 -6.05 -17.33 2.56
N THR A 162 -6.81 -18.44 2.59
CA THR A 162 -6.34 -19.71 3.17
C THR A 162 -6.39 -20.86 2.17
N SER A 163 -7.55 -21.51 2.04
CA SER A 163 -7.70 -22.75 1.27
C SER A 163 -7.51 -22.58 -0.23
N ALA A 164 -7.87 -21.42 -0.80
CA ALA A 164 -7.70 -21.17 -2.23
C ALA A 164 -6.23 -21.12 -2.66
N PRO A 165 -5.36 -20.30 -2.03
CA PRO A 165 -3.93 -20.34 -2.33
C PRO A 165 -3.29 -21.69 -1.96
N ALA A 166 -3.69 -22.32 -0.84
CA ALA A 166 -3.16 -23.64 -0.48
C ALA A 166 -3.46 -24.70 -1.55
N ALA A 167 -4.69 -24.74 -2.07
CA ALA A 167 -5.06 -25.66 -3.15
C ALA A 167 -4.35 -25.32 -4.47
N LEU A 168 -4.29 -24.03 -4.83
CA LEU A 168 -3.70 -23.60 -6.11
C LEU A 168 -2.18 -23.87 -6.16
N PHE A 169 -1.48 -23.64 -5.06
CA PHE A 169 -0.04 -23.87 -4.95
C PHE A 169 0.30 -25.32 -4.52
N GLY A 170 -0.70 -26.19 -4.37
CA GLY A 170 -0.53 -27.58 -3.96
C GLY A 170 0.19 -27.72 -2.62
N ILE A 171 -0.20 -26.93 -1.61
CA ILE A 171 0.37 -26.98 -0.27
C ILE A 171 -0.43 -27.98 0.58
N PRO A 172 0.08 -29.20 0.82
CA PRO A 172 -0.65 -30.21 1.59
C PRO A 172 -0.80 -29.80 3.05
N ASP A 173 -1.87 -30.31 3.68
CA ASP A 173 -2.13 -30.20 5.13
C ASP A 173 -2.12 -28.77 5.69
N ARG A 174 -2.48 -27.77 4.87
CA ARG A 174 -2.59 -26.35 5.27
C ARG A 174 -3.82 -25.66 4.63
N GLY A 175 -4.11 -24.45 5.10
CA GLY A 175 -5.18 -23.61 4.56
C GLY A 175 -6.60 -23.96 5.04
N ALA A 176 -6.75 -24.93 5.93
CA ALA A 176 -8.04 -25.30 6.53
C ALA A 176 -7.89 -25.71 8.00
N LEU A 177 -8.94 -25.50 8.79
CA LEU A 177 -9.03 -25.97 10.18
C LEU A 177 -9.53 -27.42 10.19
N LYS A 178 -8.60 -28.38 10.17
CA LYS A 178 -8.90 -29.82 10.16
C LYS A 178 -7.90 -30.59 11.02
N PRO A 179 -8.30 -31.68 11.71
CA PRO A 179 -7.36 -32.59 12.33
C PRO A 179 -6.30 -33.08 11.33
N GLY A 180 -5.05 -33.15 11.76
CA GLY A 180 -3.91 -33.53 10.91
C GLY A 180 -3.27 -32.38 10.12
N TYR A 181 -3.92 -31.22 10.01
CA TYR A 181 -3.35 -30.05 9.33
C TYR A 181 -2.42 -29.28 10.27
N ALA A 182 -1.48 -28.51 9.68
CA ALA A 182 -0.66 -27.60 10.45
C ALA A 182 -1.53 -26.58 11.19
N ALA A 183 -1.18 -26.29 12.45
CA ALA A 183 -1.84 -25.28 13.26
C ALA A 183 -1.38 -23.86 12.88
N ASP A 184 -1.62 -23.47 11.62
CA ASP A 184 -1.44 -22.11 11.11
C ASP A 184 -2.75 -21.33 11.27
N LEU A 185 -2.82 -20.48 12.27
CA LEU A 185 -4.08 -19.89 12.74
C LEU A 185 -3.97 -18.36 12.85
N LEU A 186 -5.08 -17.68 12.59
CA LEU A 186 -5.25 -16.26 12.86
C LEU A 186 -6.53 -16.07 13.69
N LEU A 187 -6.40 -15.57 14.92
CA LEU A 187 -7.53 -15.18 15.75
C LEU A 187 -7.75 -13.67 15.64
N PHE A 188 -8.96 -13.24 15.30
CA PHE A 188 -9.28 -11.83 15.14
C PHE A 188 -10.74 -11.52 15.50
N ASP A 189 -11.02 -10.27 15.86
CA ASP A 189 -12.38 -9.73 16.06
C ASP A 189 -12.91 -9.17 14.72
N PRO A 190 -13.94 -9.79 14.11
CA PRO A 190 -14.46 -9.35 12.82
C PRO A 190 -15.02 -7.93 12.82
N ARG A 191 -15.42 -7.39 13.99
CA ARG A 191 -15.98 -6.05 14.11
C ARG A 191 -14.94 -4.96 13.89
N ILE A 192 -13.67 -5.25 14.17
CA ILE A 192 -12.59 -4.25 14.17
C ILE A 192 -11.35 -4.67 13.36
N VAL A 193 -11.31 -5.89 12.82
CA VAL A 193 -10.17 -6.41 12.06
C VAL A 193 -9.80 -5.48 10.90
N GLY A 194 -8.53 -5.16 10.74
CA GLY A 194 -8.12 -4.22 9.71
C GLY A 194 -6.66 -3.81 9.83
N ARG A 195 -6.26 -2.86 8.99
CA ARG A 195 -4.97 -2.20 9.06
C ARG A 195 -5.13 -0.81 9.67
N GLY A 196 -4.15 -0.38 10.46
CA GLY A 196 -4.08 0.96 11.02
C GLY A 196 -3.55 1.99 10.02
N PRO A 197 -3.27 3.22 10.47
CA PRO A 197 -2.65 4.25 9.62
C PRO A 197 -1.28 3.78 9.12
N LYS A 198 -0.87 4.26 7.94
CA LYS A 198 0.47 3.98 7.41
C LYS A 198 1.50 4.76 8.23
N GLN A 199 2.64 4.13 8.50
CA GLN A 199 3.72 4.72 9.29
C GLN A 199 5.06 4.33 8.70
N ARG A 200 6.03 5.25 8.75
CA ARG A 200 7.43 4.93 8.48
C ARG A 200 8.12 4.52 9.78
N VAL A 201 8.87 3.42 9.73
CA VAL A 201 9.69 2.90 10.83
C VAL A 201 11.11 2.64 10.34
N PHE A 202 12.08 2.60 11.25
CA PHE A 202 13.51 2.42 10.96
C PHE A 202 14.05 1.15 11.63
N ASP A 203 13.40 0.02 11.37
CA ASP A 203 13.63 -1.27 12.05
C ASP A 203 14.31 -2.33 11.16
N LEU A 204 14.74 -1.96 9.94
CA LEU A 204 15.55 -2.82 9.08
C LEU A 204 17.03 -2.81 9.49
N PRO A 205 17.82 -3.82 9.10
CA PRO A 205 19.27 -3.82 9.31
C PRO A 205 19.91 -2.52 8.84
N GLY A 206 20.85 -1.98 9.62
CA GLY A 206 21.48 -0.68 9.33
C GLY A 206 20.58 0.55 9.60
N GLY A 207 19.42 0.37 10.22
CA GLY A 207 18.49 1.47 10.52
C GLY A 207 17.75 1.99 9.28
N HIS A 208 17.63 1.18 8.22
CA HIS A 208 16.93 1.58 7.01
C HIS A 208 15.41 1.68 7.23
N PRO A 209 14.74 2.61 6.52
CA PRO A 209 13.31 2.80 6.69
C PRO A 209 12.48 1.76 5.95
N ARG A 210 11.26 1.51 6.45
CA ARG A 210 10.16 0.90 5.69
C ARG A 210 8.83 1.52 6.08
N LEU A 211 7.85 1.40 5.19
CA LEU A 211 6.45 1.64 5.49
C LEU A 211 5.84 0.39 6.12
N THR A 212 5.01 0.60 7.13
CA THR A 212 4.26 -0.46 7.81
C THR A 212 2.88 0.04 8.21
N THR A 213 2.01 -0.87 8.59
CA THR A 213 0.70 -0.58 9.15
C THR A 213 0.42 -1.51 10.32
N PRO A 214 0.04 -1.00 11.50
CA PRO A 214 -0.22 -1.85 12.64
C PRO A 214 -1.51 -2.65 12.42
N PRO A 215 -1.58 -3.91 12.85
CA PRO A 215 -2.81 -4.69 12.79
C PRO A 215 -3.85 -4.12 13.76
N ARG A 216 -5.12 -4.17 13.37
CA ARG A 216 -6.27 -3.92 14.24
C ARG A 216 -7.08 -5.20 14.38
N GLY A 217 -7.60 -5.45 15.58
CA GLY A 217 -8.50 -6.58 15.84
C GLY A 217 -7.85 -7.96 15.81
N VAL A 218 -6.53 -8.08 15.57
CA VAL A 218 -5.81 -9.35 15.63
C VAL A 218 -5.46 -9.68 17.08
N GLN A 219 -5.83 -10.87 17.54
CA GLN A 219 -5.62 -11.34 18.92
C GLN A 219 -4.47 -12.38 19.01
N GLY A 220 -4.20 -13.08 17.91
CA GLY A 220 -3.10 -14.02 17.85
C GLY A 220 -2.86 -14.57 16.46
N VAL A 221 -1.60 -14.92 16.21
CA VAL A 221 -1.14 -15.65 15.03
C VAL A 221 -0.40 -16.88 15.54
N TRP A 222 -0.65 -18.02 14.93
CA TRP A 222 0.08 -19.25 15.18
C TRP A 222 0.65 -19.75 13.86
N VAL A 223 1.89 -20.22 13.90
CA VAL A 223 2.55 -20.87 12.76
C VAL A 223 3.08 -22.20 13.26
N ASN A 224 2.63 -23.30 12.65
CA ASN A 224 2.91 -24.65 13.12
C ASN A 224 2.58 -24.86 14.62
N GLY A 225 1.54 -24.21 15.12
CA GLY A 225 1.10 -24.28 16.52
C GLY A 225 1.86 -23.38 17.50
N GLU A 226 2.92 -22.71 17.07
CA GLU A 226 3.69 -21.78 17.89
C GLU A 226 3.13 -20.36 17.77
N ARG A 227 2.91 -19.70 18.91
CA ARG A 227 2.42 -18.32 18.98
C ARG A 227 3.57 -17.32 19.06
N ASP A 228 4.68 -17.70 19.69
CA ASP A 228 5.87 -16.86 19.77
C ASP A 228 6.67 -16.93 18.47
N LEU A 229 6.40 -15.96 17.59
CA LEU A 229 7.05 -15.88 16.28
C LEU A 229 8.53 -15.49 16.34
N SER A 230 9.06 -15.05 17.49
CA SER A 230 10.49 -14.79 17.66
C SER A 230 11.32 -16.08 17.54
N ARG A 231 10.69 -17.24 17.76
CA ARG A 231 11.28 -18.57 17.59
C ARG A 231 11.38 -19.03 16.13
N LEU A 232 10.90 -18.21 15.19
CA LEU A 232 10.90 -18.48 13.75
C LEU A 232 10.35 -19.89 13.41
N PRO A 233 9.11 -20.22 13.82
CA PRO A 233 8.55 -21.57 13.66
C PRO A 233 8.24 -21.97 12.22
N GLY A 234 8.57 -21.12 11.24
CA GLY A 234 8.37 -21.37 9.81
C GLY A 234 9.15 -22.59 9.32
N ARG A 235 8.62 -23.25 8.30
CA ARG A 235 9.27 -24.39 7.64
C ARG A 235 9.31 -24.17 6.13
N VAL A 236 10.38 -24.64 5.50
CA VAL A 236 10.44 -24.76 4.05
C VAL A 236 9.41 -25.81 3.61
N LEU A 237 8.49 -25.41 2.74
CA LEU A 237 7.52 -26.31 2.12
C LEU A 237 8.20 -26.95 0.89
N ARG A 238 8.31 -28.28 0.86
CA ARG A 238 9.09 -29.02 -0.15
C ARG A 238 8.24 -29.74 -1.21
N ASP A 239 7.00 -30.09 -0.86
CA ASP A 239 6.10 -30.89 -1.71
C ASP A 239 4.98 -30.02 -2.31
N CYS A 240 5.29 -28.77 -2.65
CA CYS A 240 4.33 -27.87 -3.28
C CYS A 240 4.15 -28.20 -4.76
N GLY A 241 2.90 -28.37 -5.20
CA GLY A 241 2.55 -28.57 -6.62
C GLY A 241 2.72 -30.01 -7.13
N ALA A 242 2.91 -30.98 -6.23
CA ALA A 242 2.85 -32.41 -6.54
C ALA A 242 1.40 -32.92 -6.67
#